data_AF-Q92JS6-F1
#
_entry.id   AF-Q92JS6-F1
#
_cell.length_a   1.000
_cell.length_b   1.000
_cell.length_c   1.000
_cell.angle_alpha   90.00
_cell.angle_beta   90.00
_cell.angle_gamma   90.00
#
_symmetry.space_group_name_H-M   'P 1'
#
loop_
_entity.id
_entity.type
_entity.pdbx_description
1 polymer ?
#
loop_
_entity_poly.entity_id
_entity_poly.type
_entity_poly.pdbx_seq_one_letter_code
_entity_poly.pdbx_strand_id
1 'polypeptide(L)'
;MQSIRSVLFTAAAITITLVAFVFTASLALALAGIAAIIAVGSAIAAKLNGRPVQARARARANPGSTQREMRVWNDGRGTIIDL
;
A
#
# COMPACT_ATOMS: atom_id res chain seq x y z
N MET A 1 -44.08 -37.77 15.10
CA MET A 1 -43.83 -36.39 14.60
C MET A 1 -42.46 -35.83 15.00
N GLN A 2 -41.79 -36.36 16.03
CA GLN A 2 -40.52 -35.81 16.52
C GLN A 2 -39.33 -36.03 15.57
N SER A 3 -39.28 -37.19 14.91
CA SER A 3 -38.24 -37.57 13.94
C SER A 3 -38.28 -36.75 12.65
N ILE A 4 -39.47 -36.41 12.14
CA ILE A 4 -39.59 -35.54 10.95
C ILE A 4 -39.11 -34.12 11.27
N ARG A 5 -39.49 -33.59 12.45
CA ARG A 5 -39.03 -32.27 12.88
C ARG A 5 -37.51 -32.23 13.05
N SER A 6 -36.90 -33.27 13.63
CA SER A 6 -35.43 -33.31 13.79
C SER A 6 -34.69 -33.38 12.46
N VAL A 7 -35.22 -34.11 11.47
CA VAL A 7 -34.64 -34.17 10.11
C VAL A 7 -34.74 -32.81 9.43
N LEU A 8 -35.87 -32.11 9.54
CA LEU A 8 -36.03 -30.76 8.99
C LEU A 8 -35.08 -29.76 9.65
N PHE A 9 -34.92 -29.82 10.97
CA PHE A 9 -33.98 -28.94 11.69
C PHE A 9 -32.53 -29.20 11.31
N THR A 10 -32.12 -30.45 11.17
CA THR A 10 -30.75 -30.81 10.74
C THR A 10 -30.50 -30.38 9.30
N ALA A 11 -31.46 -30.60 8.39
CA ALA A 11 -31.37 -30.11 7.02
C ALA A 11 -31.26 -28.57 6.95
N ALA A 12 -32.05 -27.86 7.76
CA ALA A 12 -31.99 -26.40 7.84
C ALA A 12 -30.63 -25.91 8.39
N ALA A 13 -30.12 -26.55 9.44
CA ALA A 13 -28.81 -26.21 10.01
C ALA A 13 -27.69 -26.39 8.97
N ILE A 14 -27.66 -27.53 8.28
CA ILE A 14 -26.68 -27.80 7.21
C ILE A 14 -26.78 -26.75 6.11
N THR A 15 -28.00 -26.42 5.68
CA THR A 15 -28.23 -25.42 4.63
C THR A 15 -27.70 -24.05 5.06
N ILE A 16 -28.00 -23.61 6.27
CA ILE A 16 -27.51 -22.32 6.80
C ILE A 16 -25.98 -22.32 6.88
N THR A 17 -25.36 -23.40 7.35
CA THR A 17 -23.91 -23.52 7.41
C THR A 17 -23.27 -23.46 6.02
N LEU A 18 -23.85 -24.15 5.02
CA LEU A 18 -23.37 -24.10 3.65
C LEU A 18 -23.49 -22.70 3.04
N VAL A 19 -24.62 -22.02 3.27
CA VAL A 19 -24.82 -20.64 2.80
C VAL A 19 -23.80 -19.71 3.44
N ALA A 20 -23.59 -19.81 4.75
CA ALA A 20 -22.58 -19.02 5.45
C ALA A 20 -21.17 -19.31 4.91
N PHE A 21 -20.83 -20.58 4.69
CA PHE A 21 -19.53 -20.98 4.15
C PHE A 21 -19.28 -20.39 2.76
N VAL A 22 -20.23 -20.55 1.83
CA VAL A 22 -20.12 -20.01 0.47
C VAL A 22 -20.03 -18.49 0.50
N PHE A 23 -20.82 -17.83 1.36
CA PHE A 23 -20.77 -16.38 1.53
C PHE A 23 -19.39 -15.92 2.02
N THR A 24 -18.86 -16.55 3.08
CA THR A 24 -17.53 -16.22 3.60
C THR A 24 -16.45 -16.48 2.56
N ALA A 25 -16.51 -17.61 1.84
CA ALA A 25 -15.59 -17.92 0.76
C ALA A 25 -15.63 -16.88 -0.37
N SER A 26 -16.83 -16.44 -0.76
CA SER A 26 -17.03 -15.38 -1.75
C SER A 26 -16.42 -14.05 -1.30
N LEU A 27 -16.60 -13.69 -0.03
CA LEU A 27 -16.05 -12.45 0.52
C LEU A 27 -14.51 -12.50 0.55
N ALA A 28 -13.94 -13.63 0.99
CA ALA A 28 -12.50 -13.85 0.98
C ALA A 28 -11.95 -13.78 -0.46
N LEU A 29 -12.63 -14.41 -1.42
CA LEU A 29 -12.25 -14.38 -2.83
C LEU A 29 -12.31 -12.97 -3.41
N ALA A 30 -13.32 -12.18 -3.07
CA ALA A 30 -13.43 -10.79 -3.50
C ALA A 30 -12.27 -9.93 -2.97
N LEU A 31 -11.94 -10.06 -1.68
CA LEU A 31 -10.81 -9.35 -1.07
C LEU A 31 -9.47 -9.78 -1.69
N ALA A 32 -9.28 -11.08 -1.90
CA ALA A 32 -8.09 -11.61 -2.57
C ALA A 32 -7.98 -11.08 -4.00
N GLY A 33 -9.09 -10.99 -4.73
CA GLY A 33 -9.16 -10.42 -6.08
C GLY A 33 -8.76 -8.94 -6.10
N ILE A 34 -9.29 -8.13 -5.19
CA ILE A 34 -8.92 -6.71 -5.06
C ILE A 34 -7.43 -6.58 -4.76
N ALA A 35 -6.93 -7.33 -3.78
CA ALA A 35 -5.51 -7.32 -3.43
C ALA A 35 -4.62 -7.75 -4.60
N ALA A 36 -5.04 -8.75 -5.38
CA ALA A 36 -4.33 -9.20 -6.57
C ALA A 36 -4.28 -8.12 -7.65
N ILE A 37 -5.40 -7.43 -7.92
CA ILE A 37 -5.43 -6.32 -8.90
C ILE A 37 -4.50 -5.19 -8.46
N ILE A 38 -4.51 -4.82 -7.17
CA ILE A 38 -3.60 -3.80 -6.63
C ILE A 38 -2.14 -4.25 -6.74
N ALA A 39 -1.83 -5.49 -6.38
CA ALA A 39 -0.48 -6.04 -6.47
C ALA A 39 0.05 -6.06 -7.91
N VAL A 40 -0.78 -6.51 -8.86
CA VAL A 40 -0.43 -6.52 -10.29
C VAL A 40 -0.29 -5.09 -10.81
N GLY A 41 -1.24 -4.21 -10.50
CA GLY A 41 -1.21 -2.81 -10.92
C GLY A 41 0.01 -2.07 -10.38
N SER A 42 0.34 -2.26 -9.10
CA SER A 42 1.55 -1.69 -8.48
C SER A 42 2.83 -2.27 -9.07
N ALA A 43 2.89 -3.57 -9.37
CA ALA A 43 4.05 -4.18 -10.01
C ALA A 43 4.27 -3.63 -11.43
N ILE A 44 3.19 -3.45 -12.21
CA ILE A 44 3.25 -2.82 -13.52
C ILE A 44 3.67 -1.35 -13.37
N ALA A 45 3.05 -0.59 -12.46
CA ALA A 45 3.40 0.79 -12.20
C ALA A 45 4.87 0.94 -11.77
N ALA A 46 5.41 0.06 -10.93
CA ALA A 46 6.81 0.07 -10.53
C ALA A 46 7.77 -0.27 -11.68
N LYS A 47 7.34 -1.11 -12.63
CA LYS A 47 8.12 -1.38 -13.86
C LYS A 47 8.10 -0.18 -14.81
N LEU A 48 6.98 0.53 -14.92
CA LEU A 48 6.80 1.68 -15.82
C LEU A 48 7.39 2.97 -15.24
N ASN A 49 7.25 3.19 -13.93
CA ASN A 49 7.85 4.30 -13.18
C ASN A 49 9.33 3.98 -12.95
N GLY A 50 10.10 3.99 -14.04
CA GLY A 50 11.52 3.64 -14.11
C GLY A 50 12.30 4.12 -12.89
N ARG A 51 13.21 3.24 -12.43
CA ARG A 51 14.06 3.34 -11.23
C ARG A 51 14.02 4.72 -10.59
N PRO A 52 13.54 4.87 -9.33
CA PRO A 52 13.59 6.16 -8.65
C PRO A 52 15.03 6.65 -8.73
N VAL A 53 15.24 7.67 -9.54
CA VAL A 53 16.52 8.34 -9.62
C VAL A 53 16.62 8.99 -8.26
N GLN A 54 17.38 8.37 -7.36
CA GLN A 54 17.91 9.02 -6.17
C GLN A 54 18.31 10.41 -6.63
N ALA A 55 17.62 11.44 -6.15
CA ALA A 55 17.99 12.81 -6.40
C ALA A 55 19.32 13.02 -5.69
N ARG A 56 20.41 12.53 -6.30
CA ARG A 56 21.73 13.05 -6.02
C ARG A 56 21.59 14.50 -6.40
N ALA A 57 21.58 15.38 -5.40
CA ALA A 57 21.84 16.78 -5.59
C ALA A 57 23.21 16.88 -6.29
N ARG A 58 23.23 16.71 -7.61
CA ARG A 58 24.35 17.07 -8.44
C ARG A 58 24.32 18.58 -8.40
N ALA A 59 25.09 19.14 -7.46
CA ALA A 59 25.56 20.51 -7.54
C ALA A 59 25.96 20.71 -9.00
N ARG A 60 25.17 21.52 -9.71
CA ARG A 60 25.42 21.85 -11.10
C ARG A 60 26.74 22.62 -11.06
N ALA A 61 27.83 21.94 -11.36
CA ALA A 61 29.11 22.55 -11.60
C ALA A 61 28.97 23.38 -12.88
N ASN A 62 28.43 24.60 -12.70
CA ASN A 62 28.56 25.66 -13.67
C ASN A 62 30.05 26.06 -13.65
N PRO A 63 30.78 25.95 -14.77
CA PRO A 63 32.20 26.29 -14.83
C PRO A 63 32.38 27.81 -14.88
N GLY A 64 31.89 28.51 -13.85
CA GLY A 64 31.90 29.98 -13.78
C GLY A 64 31.30 30.58 -12.52
N SER A 65 30.64 29.81 -11.64
CA SER A 65 30.22 30.30 -10.32
C SER A 65 31.13 29.70 -9.26
N THR A 66 32.12 30.48 -8.82
CA THR A 66 32.81 30.25 -7.55
C THR A 66 31.77 29.91 -6.51
N GLN A 67 31.75 28.64 -6.12
CA GLN A 67 30.90 28.06 -5.10
C GLN A 67 31.01 28.95 -3.86
N ARG A 68 30.04 29.85 -3.67
CA ARG A 68 29.89 30.56 -2.40
C ARG A 68 29.63 29.45 -1.41
N GLU A 69 30.61 29.20 -0.57
CA GLU A 69 30.55 28.18 0.47
C GLU A 69 29.40 28.59 1.38
N MET A 70 28.23 27.97 1.18
CA MET A 70 27.03 28.28 1.95
C MET A 70 27.34 27.92 3.39
N ARG A 71 27.61 28.96 4.19
CA ARG A 71 28.04 28.83 5.58
C ARG A 71 26.84 29.09 6.46
N VAL A 72 26.57 28.11 7.32
CA VAL A 72 25.51 28.18 8.31
C VAL A 72 26.16 28.10 9.68
N TRP A 73 25.94 29.14 10.49
CA TRP A 73 26.33 29.11 11.89
C TRP A 73 25.28 29.79 12.76
N ASN A 74 25.32 29.47 14.05
CA ASN A 74 24.44 30.04 15.06
C ASN A 74 25.27 30.96 15.96
N ASP A 75 24.84 32.22 16.11
CA ASP A 75 25.54 33.24 16.89
C ASP A 75 25.04 33.35 18.35
N GLY A 76 24.16 32.43 18.77
CA GLY A 76 23.52 32.42 20.09
C GLY A 76 22.28 33.30 20.19
N ARG A 77 21.96 34.09 19.15
CA ARG A 77 20.70 34.84 19.03
C ARG A 77 19.83 34.36 17.87
N GLY A 78 20.42 33.66 16.91
CA GLY A 78 19.72 33.04 15.80
C GLY A 78 20.66 32.24 14.90
N THR A 79 20.07 31.54 13.91
CA THR A 79 20.84 30.84 12.88
C THR A 79 20.96 31.73 11.64
N ILE A 80 22.19 31.95 11.18
CA ILE A 80 22.49 32.76 10.00
C ILE A 80 22.87 31.81 8.86
N ILE A 81 22.30 32.07 7.68
CA ILE A 81 22.58 31.34 6.45
C ILE A 81 23.09 32.36 5.43
N ASP A 82 24.37 32.25 5.06
CA ASP A 82 24.99 33.08 4.01
C ASP A 82 24.90 32.34 2.66
N LEU A 83 24.25 32.97 1.68
CA LEU A 83 23.90 32.41 0.36
C LEU A 83 24.68 33.08 -0.78
#